data_AF-A0A7M3WEJ7-F1
#
_entry.id   AF-A0A7M3WEJ7-F1
#
_cell.length_a   1.000
_cell.length_b   1.000
_cell.length_c   1.000
_cell.angle_alpha   90.00
_cell.angle_beta   90.00
_cell.angle_gamma   90.00
#
_symmetry.space_group_name_H-M   'P 1'
#
loop_
_entity.id
_entity.type
_entity.pdbx_description
1 polymer ?
#
loop_
_entity_poly.entity_id
_entity_poly.type
_entity_poly.pdbx_seq_one_letter_code
_entity_poly.pdbx_strand_id
1 'polypeptide(L)'
;MMDSETWSIDPSAKTNNSFGCNPEERPLEELLECGIILVDKPPGPSSHQLAAWARSMLGIKRIGHGGTLDPFATGLLTLLCGRSTKITAELLRKPKSYVAVIRFKTPVPEDKLNSLVNAMKGEIFNVPPKESAVKVQVRTREVSESRLVQTEEGDRVHLLSISCEAGTYIRTMVKDLGLLSGNKCELLELHRSRSGPLEDQMACSMQQLADAVFLWKEHDDPRGLERLVCPVETVLNDIPRIVIKDGAVSALSHGAPLARPGVVSVPKGLPLGSSVLISSLKGEAVAISELSVHSDSIPEMKSGQIAAPKTVIMPPGTYPQTWSKD
;
A
#
# COMPACT_ATOMS: atom_id res chain seq x y z
N MET A 1 10.57 2.88 -11.41
CA MET A 1 11.46 3.63 -10.50
C MET A 1 11.74 4.96 -11.16
N MET A 2 11.31 6.08 -10.59
CA MET A 2 11.88 7.37 -10.99
C MET A 2 13.25 7.40 -10.33
N ASP A 3 14.31 7.22 -11.12
CA ASP A 3 15.68 7.52 -10.67
C ASP A 3 15.76 9.03 -10.47
N SER A 4 15.21 9.50 -9.35
CA SER A 4 15.44 10.86 -8.91
C SER A 4 16.92 10.98 -8.62
N GLU A 5 17.61 11.90 -9.29
CA GLU A 5 18.99 12.22 -8.94
C GLU A 5 19.10 12.44 -7.42
N THR A 6 20.18 11.94 -6.82
CA THR A 6 20.39 12.03 -5.37
C THR A 6 21.64 12.84 -5.06
N TRP A 7 21.57 13.68 -4.02
CA TRP A 7 22.76 14.22 -3.37
C TRP A 7 23.42 13.14 -2.51
N SER A 8 24.71 12.89 -2.75
CA SER A 8 25.54 12.06 -1.87
C SER A 8 26.24 12.95 -0.85
N ILE A 9 25.74 12.96 0.39
CA ILE A 9 26.19 13.84 1.48
C ILE A 9 27.40 13.24 2.21
N ASP A 10 27.35 11.94 2.49
CA ASP A 10 28.44 11.21 3.14
C ASP A 10 28.64 9.83 2.50
N PRO A 11 29.36 9.75 1.37
CA PRO A 11 29.62 8.49 0.68
C PRO A 11 30.51 7.52 1.49
N SER A 12 31.14 8.00 2.56
CA SER A 12 32.04 7.21 3.40
C SER A 12 31.32 6.49 4.56
N ALA A 13 30.02 6.75 4.74
CA ALA A 13 29.23 6.17 5.81
C ALA A 13 29.21 4.65 5.73
N LYS A 14 29.41 4.00 6.88
CA LYS A 14 29.39 2.54 7.04
C LYS A 14 28.26 2.13 7.96
N THR A 15 27.75 0.91 7.75
CA THR A 15 26.78 0.28 8.66
C THR A 15 27.43 -0.90 9.37
N ASN A 16 27.06 -1.12 10.62
CA ASN A 16 27.49 -2.27 11.40
C ASN A 16 26.56 -3.45 11.15
N ASN A 17 27.11 -4.60 10.73
CA ASN A 17 26.33 -5.81 10.41
C ASN A 17 25.76 -6.52 11.64
N SER A 18 26.12 -6.11 12.85
CA SER A 18 25.60 -6.69 14.11
C SER A 18 24.20 -6.17 14.49
N PHE A 19 23.69 -5.16 13.78
CA PHE A 19 22.43 -4.49 14.09
C PHE A 19 21.57 -4.33 12.85
N GLY A 20 20.27 -4.61 12.96
CA GLY A 20 19.36 -4.66 11.81
C GLY A 20 19.79 -5.69 10.76
N CYS A 21 19.07 -5.73 9.64
CA CYS A 21 19.36 -6.65 8.55
C CYS A 21 18.86 -6.10 7.20
N ASN A 22 19.20 -6.79 6.11
CA ASN A 22 18.54 -6.54 4.83
C ASN A 22 17.04 -6.89 4.97
N PRO A 23 16.09 -6.04 4.55
CA PRO A 23 14.66 -6.34 4.64
C PRO A 23 14.26 -7.71 4.10
N GLU A 24 14.88 -8.17 3.02
CA GLU A 24 14.59 -9.47 2.37
C GLU A 24 15.17 -10.67 3.11
N GLU A 25 16.06 -10.45 4.09
CA GLU A 25 16.71 -11.47 4.90
C GLU A 25 16.18 -11.48 6.34
N ARG A 26 15.08 -10.75 6.61
CA ARG A 26 14.50 -10.67 7.95
C ARG A 26 14.03 -12.05 8.44
N PRO A 27 14.32 -12.40 9.71
CA PRO A 27 13.71 -13.55 10.36
C PRO A 27 12.18 -13.46 10.34
N LEU A 28 11.51 -14.62 10.32
CA LEU A 28 10.06 -14.70 10.29
C LEU A 28 9.41 -13.91 11.44
N GLU A 29 9.97 -13.95 12.64
CA GLU A 29 9.45 -13.24 13.80
C GLU A 29 9.39 -11.72 13.54
N GLU A 30 10.44 -11.15 12.97
CA GLU A 30 10.48 -9.72 12.61
C GLU A 30 9.52 -9.39 11.46
N LEU A 31 9.38 -10.29 10.49
CA LEU A 31 8.38 -10.16 9.42
C LEU A 31 6.95 -10.20 9.97
N LEU A 32 6.66 -11.04 10.97
CA LEU A 32 5.34 -11.06 11.63
C LEU A 32 5.10 -9.82 12.49
N GLU A 33 6.15 -9.17 12.98
CA GLU A 33 6.03 -7.91 13.71
C GLU A 33 5.87 -6.69 12.79
N CYS A 34 6.41 -6.71 11.57
CA CYS A 34 6.36 -5.56 10.66
C CYS A 34 6.41 -5.91 9.17
N GLY A 35 5.62 -6.89 8.76
CA GLY A 35 5.48 -7.33 7.36
C GLY A 35 4.07 -7.12 6.81
N ILE A 36 3.87 -7.59 5.59
CA ILE A 36 2.63 -7.49 4.83
C ILE A 36 2.38 -8.84 4.17
N ILE A 37 1.15 -9.33 4.26
CA ILE A 37 0.70 -10.52 3.54
C ILE A 37 -0.26 -10.09 2.44
N LEU A 38 -0.06 -10.62 1.24
CA LEU A 38 -0.95 -10.41 0.10
C LEU A 38 -1.91 -11.59 0.02
N VAL A 39 -3.20 -11.34 0.17
CA VAL A 39 -4.22 -12.39 0.13
C VAL A 39 -5.15 -12.19 -1.05
N ASP A 40 -5.36 -13.25 -1.82
CA ASP A 40 -6.47 -13.30 -2.78
C ASP A 40 -7.75 -13.55 -1.97
N LYS A 41 -8.49 -12.46 -1.73
CA LYS A 41 -9.70 -12.51 -0.92
C LYS A 41 -10.78 -13.32 -1.68
N PRO A 42 -11.35 -14.37 -1.06
CA PRO A 42 -12.47 -15.08 -1.65
C PRO A 42 -13.78 -14.28 -1.52
N PRO A 43 -14.80 -14.58 -2.34
CA PRO A 43 -16.13 -14.03 -2.16
C PRO A 43 -16.79 -14.64 -0.91
N GLY A 44 -17.63 -13.86 -0.22
CA GLY A 44 -18.35 -14.28 0.99
C GLY A 44 -17.93 -13.49 2.23
N PRO A 45 -16.71 -13.68 2.79
CA PRO A 45 -16.29 -12.97 3.99
C PRO A 45 -16.03 -11.49 3.73
N SER A 46 -16.24 -10.68 4.76
CA SER A 46 -15.73 -9.29 4.77
C SER A 46 -14.21 -9.27 4.89
N SER A 47 -13.59 -8.17 4.46
CA SER A 47 -12.14 -7.95 4.63
C SER A 47 -11.70 -8.00 6.10
N HIS A 48 -12.56 -7.54 7.02
CA HIS A 48 -12.31 -7.57 8.46
C HIS A 48 -12.32 -8.98 9.04
N GLN A 49 -13.22 -9.85 8.58
CA GLN A 49 -13.24 -11.26 8.98
C GLN A 49 -11.98 -11.98 8.51
N LEU A 50 -11.56 -11.76 7.27
CA LEU A 50 -10.33 -12.34 6.71
C LEU A 50 -9.10 -11.95 7.54
N ALA A 51 -8.98 -10.66 7.88
CA ALA A 51 -7.93 -10.15 8.76
C ALA A 51 -7.99 -10.80 10.16
N ALA A 52 -9.18 -10.92 10.75
CA ALA A 52 -9.34 -11.56 12.06
C ALA A 52 -8.92 -13.04 12.05
N TRP A 53 -9.24 -13.78 10.99
CA TRP A 53 -8.81 -15.17 10.82
C TRP A 53 -7.29 -15.27 10.66
N ALA A 54 -6.69 -14.45 9.79
CA ALA A 54 -5.24 -14.41 9.63
C ALA A 54 -4.51 -14.10 10.95
N ARG A 55 -5.00 -13.12 11.72
CA ARG A 55 -4.48 -12.81 13.07
C ARG A 55 -4.49 -14.04 13.97
N SER A 56 -5.62 -14.74 14.00
CA SER A 56 -5.81 -15.91 14.86
C SER A 56 -4.89 -17.06 14.45
N MET A 57 -4.78 -17.35 13.16
CA MET A 57 -3.92 -18.41 12.63
C MET A 57 -2.45 -18.12 12.94
N LEU A 58 -1.98 -16.89 12.67
CA LEU A 58 -0.60 -16.49 12.91
C LEU A 58 -0.26 -16.35 14.40
N GLY A 59 -1.25 -16.14 15.28
CA GLY A 59 -1.03 -15.92 16.71
C GLY A 59 -0.43 -14.54 17.04
N ILE A 60 -0.59 -13.57 16.15
CA ILE A 60 -0.05 -12.21 16.34
C ILE A 60 -1.05 -11.28 17.04
N LYS A 61 -0.54 -10.28 17.77
CA LYS A 61 -1.37 -9.35 18.55
C LYS A 61 -2.21 -8.40 17.69
N ARG A 62 -1.68 -7.97 16.55
CA ARG A 62 -2.28 -6.92 15.73
C ARG A 62 -2.14 -7.25 14.25
N ILE A 63 -3.24 -7.12 13.53
CA ILE A 63 -3.25 -7.13 12.06
C ILE A 63 -4.31 -6.11 11.59
N GLY A 64 -4.10 -5.51 10.42
CA GLY A 64 -5.07 -4.65 9.74
C GLY A 64 -5.13 -4.97 8.25
N HIS A 65 -5.94 -4.24 7.48
CA HIS A 65 -5.98 -4.40 6.02
C HIS A 65 -5.85 -3.05 5.29
N GLY A 66 -5.24 -3.06 4.09
CA GLY A 66 -4.91 -1.83 3.34
C GLY A 66 -5.97 -1.35 2.34
N GLY A 67 -7.21 -1.82 2.46
CA GLY A 67 -8.35 -1.32 1.69
C GLY A 67 -9.49 -2.32 1.61
N THR A 68 -10.63 -1.97 2.21
CA THR A 68 -11.81 -2.85 2.29
C THR A 68 -12.32 -3.22 0.90
N LEU A 69 -12.47 -4.53 0.68
CA LEU A 69 -13.31 -5.10 -0.37
C LEU A 69 -14.66 -5.51 0.21
N ASP A 70 -15.71 -5.27 -0.58
CA ASP A 70 -17.07 -5.74 -0.28
C ASP A 70 -17.08 -7.28 -0.11
N PRO A 71 -18.05 -7.85 0.64
CA PRO A 71 -18.13 -9.28 0.85
C PRO A 71 -18.12 -10.11 -0.44
N PHE A 72 -18.86 -9.68 -1.47
CA PHE A 72 -18.91 -10.38 -2.77
C PHE A 72 -17.68 -10.15 -3.66
N ALA A 73 -16.88 -9.10 -3.37
CA ALA A 73 -15.73 -8.76 -4.19
C ALA A 73 -14.53 -9.67 -3.85
N THR A 74 -13.71 -9.96 -4.85
CA THR A 74 -12.56 -10.86 -4.77
C THR A 74 -11.24 -10.14 -5.09
N GLY A 75 -10.13 -10.86 -5.02
CA GLY A 75 -8.82 -10.37 -5.43
C GLY A 75 -7.99 -9.79 -4.31
N LEU A 76 -6.96 -9.05 -4.71
CA LEU A 76 -5.86 -8.63 -3.85
C LEU A 76 -6.35 -7.85 -2.62
N LEU A 77 -6.06 -8.37 -1.44
CA LEU A 77 -6.22 -7.71 -0.15
C LEU A 77 -4.89 -7.74 0.61
N THR A 78 -4.37 -6.58 0.96
CA THR A 78 -3.18 -6.48 1.81
C THR A 78 -3.55 -6.62 3.28
N LEU A 79 -2.86 -7.49 3.99
CA LEU A 79 -2.93 -7.63 5.44
C LEU A 79 -1.63 -7.09 6.06
N LEU A 80 -1.75 -6.13 6.97
CA LEU A 80 -0.62 -5.46 7.62
C LEU A 80 -0.38 -6.07 8.99
N CYS A 81 0.76 -6.72 9.18
CA CYS A 81 1.16 -7.39 10.42
C CYS A 81 1.80 -6.41 11.44
N GLY A 82 1.35 -6.46 12.70
CA GLY A 82 1.98 -5.73 13.80
C GLY A 82 2.11 -4.23 13.55
N ARG A 83 3.36 -3.75 13.50
CA ARG A 83 3.74 -2.34 13.34
C ARG A 83 3.46 -1.80 11.94
N SER A 84 3.39 -2.63 10.91
CA SER A 84 3.06 -2.17 9.55
C SER A 84 1.64 -1.59 9.49
N THR A 85 0.74 -1.93 10.42
CA THR A 85 -0.56 -1.27 10.54
C THR A 85 -0.49 0.26 10.71
N LYS A 86 0.65 0.81 11.17
CA LYS A 86 0.88 2.25 11.25
C LYS A 86 0.87 2.93 9.88
N ILE A 87 1.23 2.22 8.82
CA ILE A 87 1.26 2.77 7.45
C ILE A 87 -0.04 2.51 6.66
N THR A 88 -1.12 2.06 7.32
CA THR A 88 -2.40 1.78 6.65
C THR A 88 -2.90 2.96 5.82
N ALA A 89 -2.74 4.19 6.32
CA ALA A 89 -3.13 5.41 5.61
C ALA A 89 -2.40 5.57 4.26
N GLU A 90 -1.17 5.07 4.16
CA GLU A 90 -0.38 5.12 2.93
C GLU A 90 -0.95 4.16 1.88
N LEU A 91 -1.23 2.91 2.25
CA LEU A 91 -1.84 1.93 1.34
C LEU A 91 -3.24 2.36 0.88
N LEU A 92 -4.00 3.01 1.76
CA LEU A 92 -5.34 3.51 1.46
C LEU A 92 -5.35 4.68 0.45
N ARG A 93 -4.21 5.31 0.16
CA ARG A 93 -4.10 6.36 -0.87
C ARG A 93 -3.65 5.84 -2.22
N LYS A 94 -3.01 4.67 -2.26
CA LYS A 94 -2.46 4.13 -3.51
C LYS A 94 -3.56 3.81 -4.53
N PRO A 95 -3.36 4.07 -5.83
CA PRO A 95 -4.33 3.77 -6.87
C PRO A 95 -4.67 2.28 -6.89
N LYS A 96 -5.87 1.96 -7.37
CA LYS A 96 -6.41 0.59 -7.40
C LYS A 96 -6.87 0.25 -8.81
N SER A 97 -6.72 -1.01 -9.21
CA SER A 97 -7.27 -1.52 -10.47
C SER A 97 -8.24 -2.66 -10.20
N TYR A 98 -9.31 -2.69 -10.99
CA TYR A 98 -10.40 -3.64 -10.87
C TYR A 98 -10.78 -4.22 -12.23
N VAL A 99 -11.23 -5.46 -12.20
CA VAL A 99 -12.00 -6.10 -13.25
C VAL A 99 -13.44 -6.21 -12.75
N ALA A 100 -14.39 -5.73 -13.55
CA ALA A 100 -15.79 -5.66 -13.18
C ALA A 100 -16.67 -6.33 -14.26
N VAL A 101 -17.55 -7.22 -13.82
CA VAL A 101 -18.61 -7.77 -14.67
C VAL A 101 -19.87 -6.97 -14.41
N ILE A 102 -20.38 -6.31 -15.44
CA ILE A 102 -21.58 -5.49 -15.36
C ILE A 102 -22.70 -6.07 -16.22
N ARG A 103 -23.95 -5.81 -15.84
CA ARG A 103 -25.12 -6.23 -16.61
C ARG A 103 -26.12 -5.10 -16.80
N PHE A 104 -26.43 -4.80 -18.05
CA PHE A 104 -27.53 -3.92 -18.40
C PHE A 104 -28.87 -4.68 -18.46
N LYS A 105 -29.99 -4.01 -18.14
CA LYS A 105 -31.33 -4.62 -18.17
C LYS A 105 -31.73 -5.03 -19.59
N THR A 106 -31.44 -4.18 -20.57
CA THR A 106 -31.57 -4.44 -22.02
C THR A 106 -30.22 -4.26 -22.71
N PRO A 107 -29.98 -4.89 -23.88
CA PRO A 107 -28.75 -4.69 -24.65
C PRO A 107 -28.49 -3.21 -24.94
N VAL A 108 -27.22 -2.84 -25.00
CA VAL A 108 -26.75 -1.50 -25.37
C VAL A 108 -25.85 -1.66 -26.59
N PRO A 109 -26.07 -0.91 -27.68
CA PRO A 109 -25.20 -0.98 -28.87
C PRO A 109 -23.74 -0.76 -28.51
N GLU A 110 -22.85 -1.57 -29.08
CA GLU A 110 -21.43 -1.61 -28.67
C GLU A 110 -20.75 -0.24 -28.76
N ASP A 111 -20.96 0.52 -29.85
CA ASP A 111 -20.38 1.85 -30.03
C ASP A 111 -20.81 2.84 -28.93
N LYS A 112 -22.08 2.75 -28.50
CA LYS A 112 -22.62 3.57 -27.43
C LYS A 112 -21.99 3.15 -26.09
N LEU A 113 -21.85 1.85 -25.84
CA LEU A 113 -21.22 1.34 -24.62
C LEU A 113 -19.75 1.75 -24.53
N ASN A 114 -18.98 1.59 -25.61
CA ASN A 114 -17.59 2.03 -25.70
C ASN A 114 -17.47 3.53 -25.41
N SER A 115 -18.33 4.35 -26.01
CA SER A 115 -18.36 5.80 -25.76
C SER A 115 -18.64 6.15 -24.29
N LEU A 116 -19.60 5.46 -23.67
CA LEU A 116 -19.95 5.65 -22.25
C LEU A 116 -18.80 5.24 -21.31
N VAL A 117 -18.18 4.08 -21.54
CA VAL A 117 -17.07 3.58 -20.73
C VAL A 117 -15.86 4.51 -20.82
N ASN A 118 -15.56 5.02 -22.02
CA ASN A 118 -14.49 6.00 -22.24
C ASN A 118 -14.80 7.35 -21.58
N ALA A 119 -16.06 7.78 -21.56
CA ALA A 119 -16.48 9.02 -20.90
C ALA A 119 -16.34 8.98 -19.37
N MET A 120 -16.16 7.79 -18.77
CA MET A 120 -15.89 7.65 -17.33
C MET A 120 -14.41 7.86 -16.98
N LYS A 121 -13.52 8.06 -17.96
CA LYS A 121 -12.11 8.38 -17.73
C LYS A 121 -11.96 9.86 -17.35
N GLY A 122 -11.07 10.13 -16.40
CA GLY A 122 -10.78 11.46 -15.88
C GLY A 122 -11.50 11.72 -14.56
N GLU A 123 -11.87 12.97 -14.36
CA GLU A 123 -12.52 13.41 -13.12
C GLU A 123 -14.02 13.02 -13.10
N ILE A 124 -14.43 12.25 -12.09
CA ILE A 124 -15.83 11.84 -11.90
C ILE A 124 -16.37 12.29 -10.54
N PHE A 125 -17.68 12.52 -10.48
CA PHE A 125 -18.40 12.64 -9.21
C PHE A 125 -18.75 11.24 -8.70
N ASN A 126 -18.33 10.94 -7.48
CA ASN A 126 -18.54 9.64 -6.86
C ASN A 126 -19.13 9.83 -5.45
N VAL A 127 -20.32 9.28 -5.26
CA VAL A 127 -21.03 9.31 -3.97
C VAL A 127 -20.89 7.95 -3.30
N PRO A 128 -20.36 7.88 -2.06
CA PRO A 128 -20.35 6.64 -1.30
C PRO A 128 -21.77 6.05 -1.17
N PRO A 129 -21.96 4.73 -1.35
CA PRO A 129 -23.24 4.08 -1.13
C PRO A 129 -23.67 4.17 0.34
N LYS A 130 -24.94 3.83 0.61
CA LYS A 130 -25.48 3.82 1.97
C LYS A 130 -24.69 2.88 2.88
N GLU A 131 -24.35 1.69 2.37
CA GLU A 131 -23.51 0.71 3.06
C GLU A 131 -22.03 1.04 2.89
N SER A 132 -21.60 2.21 3.36
CA SER A 132 -20.18 2.61 3.35
C SER A 132 -19.67 2.97 4.73
N ALA A 133 -18.37 2.76 4.96
CA ALA A 133 -17.70 3.12 6.21
C ALA A 133 -17.38 4.62 6.34
N VAL A 134 -17.79 5.44 5.36
CA VAL A 134 -17.48 6.88 5.29
C VAL A 134 -18.76 7.69 5.16
N LYS A 135 -18.70 8.97 5.55
CA LYS A 135 -19.84 9.88 5.39
C LYS A 135 -20.26 9.98 3.91
N VAL A 136 -21.56 9.77 3.66
CA VAL A 136 -22.20 9.90 2.35
C VAL A 136 -22.24 11.38 1.97
N GLN A 137 -21.43 11.76 0.98
CA GLN A 137 -21.37 13.09 0.39
C GLN A 137 -20.74 12.99 -1.00
N VAL A 138 -21.02 13.95 -1.89
CA VAL A 138 -20.39 14.00 -3.21
C VAL A 138 -18.90 14.24 -3.04
N ARG A 139 -18.09 13.48 -3.79
CA ARG A 139 -16.64 13.62 -3.85
C ARG A 139 -16.18 13.50 -5.28
N THR A 140 -15.12 14.20 -5.60
CA THR A 140 -14.41 14.05 -6.85
C THR A 140 -13.44 12.87 -6.76
N ARG A 141 -13.34 12.06 -7.81
CA ARG A 141 -12.39 10.96 -7.93
C ARG A 141 -11.78 10.94 -9.32
N GLU A 142 -10.52 10.57 -9.42
CA GLU A 142 -9.86 10.38 -10.71
C GLU A 142 -9.90 8.92 -11.17
N VAL A 143 -10.37 8.69 -12.40
CA VAL A 143 -10.29 7.42 -13.10
C VAL A 143 -9.24 7.53 -14.20
N SER A 144 -8.07 6.96 -13.93
CA SER A 144 -6.94 6.98 -14.88
C SER A 144 -7.20 6.13 -16.13
N GLU A 145 -7.93 5.03 -16.01
CA GLU A 145 -8.28 4.14 -17.11
C GLU A 145 -9.66 3.51 -16.88
N SER A 146 -10.45 3.40 -17.95
CA SER A 146 -11.72 2.69 -17.98
C SER A 146 -11.87 2.13 -19.39
N ARG A 147 -11.86 0.80 -19.53
CA ARG A 147 -11.90 0.13 -20.83
C ARG A 147 -12.86 -1.05 -20.83
N LEU A 148 -13.50 -1.26 -21.97
CA LEU A 148 -14.27 -2.46 -22.26
C LEU A 148 -13.30 -3.57 -22.65
N VAL A 149 -13.35 -4.70 -21.96
CA VAL A 149 -12.44 -5.85 -22.17
C VAL A 149 -13.12 -6.91 -23.02
N GLN A 150 -14.37 -7.20 -22.71
CA GLN A 150 -15.18 -8.18 -23.45
C GLN A 150 -16.61 -7.68 -23.55
N THR A 151 -17.13 -7.72 -24.77
CA THR A 151 -18.49 -7.36 -25.14
C THR A 151 -18.87 -8.11 -26.41
N GLU A 152 -20.15 -8.39 -26.56
CA GLU A 152 -20.73 -8.92 -27.80
C GLU A 152 -21.99 -8.12 -28.13
N GLU A 153 -22.29 -7.94 -29.42
CA GLU A 153 -23.48 -7.19 -29.83
C GLU A 153 -24.75 -7.98 -29.48
N GLY A 154 -25.75 -7.28 -28.93
CA GLY A 154 -26.98 -7.92 -28.42
C GLY A 154 -26.85 -8.55 -27.04
N ASP A 155 -25.65 -8.61 -26.46
CA ASP A 155 -25.45 -9.05 -25.09
C ASP A 155 -25.83 -7.99 -24.06
N ARG A 156 -25.99 -8.47 -22.83
CA ARG A 156 -26.31 -7.64 -21.66
C ARG A 156 -25.21 -7.62 -20.63
N VAL A 157 -24.25 -8.53 -20.72
CA VAL A 157 -23.18 -8.71 -19.72
C VAL A 157 -21.86 -8.32 -20.37
N HIS A 158 -21.09 -7.49 -19.69
CA HIS A 158 -19.86 -6.95 -20.24
C HIS A 158 -18.76 -6.94 -19.18
N LEU A 159 -17.52 -7.11 -19.64
CA LEU A 159 -16.34 -7.10 -18.79
C LEU A 159 -15.59 -5.78 -18.94
N LEU A 160 -15.34 -5.09 -17.83
CA LEU A 160 -14.63 -3.83 -17.79
C LEU A 160 -13.34 -3.96 -16.99
N SER A 161 -12.32 -3.20 -17.39
CA SER A 161 -11.09 -2.97 -16.61
C SER A 161 -11.03 -1.50 -16.24
N ILE A 162 -10.85 -1.21 -14.96
CA ILE A 162 -10.92 0.14 -14.39
C ILE A 162 -9.71 0.37 -13.50
N SER A 163 -8.95 1.44 -13.73
CA SER A 163 -7.87 1.92 -12.86
C SER A 163 -8.21 3.30 -12.32
N CYS A 164 -8.28 3.43 -11.00
CA CYS A 164 -8.80 4.63 -10.35
C CYS A 164 -8.01 5.02 -9.09
N GLU A 165 -8.21 6.26 -8.67
CA GLU A 165 -7.82 6.76 -7.37
C GLU A 165 -8.46 5.93 -6.25
N ALA A 166 -7.78 5.87 -5.10
CA ALA A 166 -8.29 5.17 -3.94
C ALA A 166 -9.62 5.76 -3.42
N GLY A 167 -10.49 4.90 -2.91
CA GLY A 167 -11.80 5.30 -2.40
C GLY A 167 -12.81 5.65 -3.49
N THR A 168 -12.54 5.30 -4.75
CA THR A 168 -13.56 5.28 -5.82
C THR A 168 -14.49 4.09 -5.62
N TYR A 169 -15.80 4.34 -5.54
CA TYR A 169 -16.81 3.30 -5.43
C TYR A 169 -17.22 2.82 -6.82
N ILE A 170 -16.67 1.68 -7.24
CA ILE A 170 -16.99 1.04 -8.53
C ILE A 170 -18.49 0.73 -8.65
N ARG A 171 -19.14 0.32 -7.56
CA ARG A 171 -20.60 0.12 -7.52
C ARG A 171 -21.38 1.36 -7.93
N THR A 172 -20.96 2.54 -7.46
CA THR A 172 -21.58 3.82 -7.82
C THR A 172 -21.30 4.14 -9.29
N MET A 173 -20.05 3.97 -9.73
CA MET A 173 -19.65 4.18 -11.13
C MET A 173 -20.49 3.33 -12.12
N VAL A 174 -20.74 2.05 -11.79
CA VAL A 174 -21.59 1.17 -12.62
C VAL A 174 -23.05 1.60 -12.61
N LYS A 175 -23.56 2.07 -11.47
CA LYS A 175 -24.90 2.65 -11.41
C LYS A 175 -25.02 3.88 -12.31
N ASP A 176 -24.01 4.74 -12.30
CA ASP A 176 -23.96 5.96 -13.10
C ASP A 176 -23.87 5.65 -14.60
N LEU A 177 -23.11 4.62 -15.00
CA LEU A 177 -23.12 4.09 -16.37
C LEU A 177 -24.54 3.68 -16.81
N GLY A 178 -25.30 3.04 -15.92
CA GLY A 178 -26.72 2.76 -16.14
C GLY A 178 -27.50 4.05 -16.44
N LEU A 179 -27.45 5.02 -15.52
CA LEU A 179 -28.17 6.29 -15.66
C LEU A 179 -27.82 7.03 -16.96
N LEU A 180 -26.53 7.13 -17.30
CA LEU A 180 -26.05 7.78 -18.53
C LEU A 180 -26.50 7.07 -19.80
N SER A 181 -26.59 5.73 -19.76
CA SER A 181 -27.08 4.95 -20.89
C SER A 181 -28.60 5.06 -21.10
N GLY A 182 -29.34 5.56 -20.10
CA GLY A 182 -30.81 5.50 -20.03
C GLY A 182 -31.34 4.11 -19.66
N ASN A 183 -30.51 3.27 -19.05
CA ASN A 183 -30.78 1.86 -18.77
C ASN A 183 -30.47 1.54 -17.29
N LYS A 184 -30.93 0.40 -16.79
CA LYS A 184 -30.47 -0.08 -15.47
C LYS A 184 -29.21 -0.90 -15.67
N CYS A 185 -28.14 -0.59 -14.96
CA CYS A 185 -26.90 -1.36 -14.94
C CYS A 185 -26.60 -1.86 -13.53
N GLU A 186 -26.19 -3.13 -13.42
CA GLU A 186 -25.88 -3.82 -12.17
C GLU A 186 -24.43 -4.32 -12.20
N LEU A 187 -23.71 -4.16 -11.10
CA LEU A 187 -22.40 -4.78 -10.89
C LEU A 187 -22.64 -6.21 -10.41
N LEU A 188 -22.24 -7.20 -11.20
CA LEU A 188 -22.38 -8.63 -10.88
C LEU A 188 -21.18 -9.16 -10.10
N GLU A 189 -19.98 -8.88 -10.61
CA GLU A 189 -18.72 -9.35 -10.02
C GLU A 189 -17.71 -8.23 -10.00
N LEU A 190 -16.84 -8.25 -9.00
CA LEU A 190 -15.79 -7.27 -8.82
C LEU A 190 -14.54 -7.97 -8.29
N HIS A 191 -13.46 -7.88 -9.05
CA HIS A 191 -12.17 -8.42 -8.68
C HIS A 191 -11.15 -7.29 -8.63
N ARG A 192 -10.42 -7.13 -7.52
CA ARG A 192 -9.33 -6.15 -7.42
C ARG A 192 -8.01 -6.80 -7.83
N SER A 193 -7.56 -6.50 -9.04
CA SER A 193 -6.31 -7.06 -9.56
C SER A 193 -5.06 -6.32 -9.07
N ARG A 194 -5.19 -5.05 -8.66
CA ARG A 194 -4.03 -4.23 -8.26
C ARG A 194 -4.29 -3.30 -7.10
N SER A 195 -3.28 -3.09 -6.26
CA SER A 195 -3.24 -2.05 -5.24
C SER A 195 -1.85 -1.41 -5.14
N GLY A 196 -1.71 -0.21 -5.69
CA GLY A 196 -0.42 0.48 -5.76
C GLY A 196 0.55 -0.29 -6.66
N PRO A 197 1.74 -0.67 -6.17
CA PRO A 197 2.70 -1.50 -6.91
C PRO A 197 2.39 -3.01 -6.83
N LEU A 198 1.39 -3.42 -6.06
CA LEU A 198 1.10 -4.83 -5.79
C LEU A 198 0.02 -5.37 -6.73
N GLU A 199 0.22 -6.60 -7.20
CA GLU A 199 -0.68 -7.32 -8.10
C GLU A 199 -1.25 -8.57 -7.43
N ASP A 200 -2.43 -8.99 -7.86
CA ASP A 200 -3.15 -10.19 -7.38
C ASP A 200 -2.36 -11.50 -7.56
N GLN A 201 -1.55 -11.60 -8.61
CA GLN A 201 -0.69 -12.76 -8.87
C GLN A 201 0.36 -13.01 -7.77
N MET A 202 0.67 -11.99 -6.96
CA MET A 202 1.58 -12.09 -5.83
C MET A 202 0.88 -12.61 -4.57
N ALA A 203 -0.45 -12.75 -4.59
CA ALA A 203 -1.25 -13.05 -3.42
C ALA A 203 -1.42 -14.55 -3.22
N CYS A 204 -1.42 -14.97 -1.96
CA CYS A 204 -1.76 -16.34 -1.59
C CYS A 204 -3.25 -16.45 -1.26
N SER A 205 -3.79 -17.67 -1.37
CA SER A 205 -5.10 -17.97 -0.81
C SER A 205 -5.04 -18.09 0.71
N MET A 206 -6.20 -18.04 1.36
CA MET A 206 -6.28 -18.28 2.81
C MET A 206 -5.91 -19.72 3.18
N GLN A 207 -6.13 -20.67 2.27
CA GLN A 207 -5.73 -22.08 2.44
C GLN A 207 -4.22 -22.21 2.44
N GLN A 208 -3.53 -21.58 1.47
CA GLN A 208 -2.06 -21.57 1.43
C GLN A 208 -1.45 -20.92 2.68
N LEU A 209 -2.06 -19.83 3.17
CA LEU A 209 -1.64 -19.22 4.43
C LEU A 209 -1.85 -20.17 5.63
N ALA A 210 -3.00 -20.87 5.69
CA ALA A 210 -3.27 -21.82 6.75
C ALA A 210 -2.29 -23.01 6.74
N ASP A 211 -1.98 -23.55 5.55
CA ASP A 211 -1.03 -24.64 5.37
C ASP A 211 0.39 -24.22 5.78
N ALA A 212 0.82 -23.00 5.39
CA ALA A 212 2.11 -22.46 5.79
C ALA A 212 2.21 -22.25 7.32
N VAL A 213 1.12 -21.79 7.96
CA VAL A 213 1.05 -21.68 9.42
C VAL A 213 1.13 -23.06 10.09
N PHE A 214 0.43 -24.06 9.55
CA PHE A 214 0.46 -25.42 10.08
C PHE A 214 1.86 -26.01 10.02
N LEU A 215 2.55 -25.91 8.88
CA LEU A 215 3.93 -26.38 8.72
C LEU A 215 4.89 -25.69 9.69
N TRP A 216 4.76 -24.37 9.87
CA TRP A 216 5.58 -23.64 10.82
C TRP A 216 5.36 -24.11 12.26
N LYS A 217 4.11 -24.26 12.70
CA LYS A 217 3.78 -24.56 14.09
C LYS A 217 3.94 -26.02 14.48
N GLU A 218 3.55 -26.94 13.60
CA GLU A 218 3.50 -28.37 13.89
C GLU A 218 4.74 -29.12 13.40
N HIS A 219 5.50 -28.52 12.48
CA HIS A 219 6.66 -29.15 11.85
C HIS A 219 7.95 -28.31 11.88
N ASP A 220 7.95 -27.16 12.56
CA ASP A 220 9.11 -26.25 12.67
C ASP A 220 9.67 -25.83 11.28
N ASP A 221 8.77 -25.67 10.30
CA ASP A 221 9.12 -25.31 8.91
C ASP A 221 8.55 -23.93 8.52
N PRO A 222 9.32 -22.85 8.71
CA PRO A 222 8.86 -21.48 8.43
C PRO A 222 8.89 -21.09 6.95
N ARG A 223 9.50 -21.91 6.07
CA ARG A 223 9.81 -21.54 4.68
C ARG A 223 8.58 -21.12 3.87
N GLY A 224 7.42 -21.71 4.18
CA GLY A 224 6.15 -21.32 3.60
C GLY A 224 5.79 -19.88 3.96
N LEU A 225 5.81 -19.54 5.25
CA LEU A 225 5.49 -18.20 5.73
C LEU A 225 6.51 -17.14 5.31
N GLU A 226 7.80 -17.47 5.32
CA GLU A 226 8.87 -16.58 4.84
C GLU A 226 8.65 -16.12 3.40
N ARG A 227 8.03 -16.97 2.57
CA ARG A 227 7.65 -16.61 1.19
C ARG A 227 6.35 -15.83 1.08
N LEU A 228 5.45 -15.94 2.06
CA LEU A 228 4.13 -15.31 2.04
C LEU A 228 4.10 -13.94 2.74
N VAL A 229 5.03 -13.69 3.65
CA VAL A 229 5.14 -12.41 4.39
C VAL A 229 6.22 -11.55 3.75
N CYS A 230 5.81 -10.51 3.05
CA CYS A 230 6.73 -9.54 2.47
C CYS A 230 7.17 -8.50 3.51
N PRO A 231 8.38 -7.92 3.38
CA PRO A 231 8.81 -6.78 4.17
C PRO A 231 7.87 -5.57 3.98
N VAL A 232 7.73 -4.72 4.99
CA VAL A 232 6.91 -3.49 4.88
C VAL A 232 7.42 -2.54 3.80
N GLU A 233 8.72 -2.60 3.47
CA GLU A 233 9.38 -1.81 2.45
C GLU A 233 8.77 -2.00 1.07
N THR A 234 8.21 -3.18 0.76
CA THR A 234 7.64 -3.52 -0.55
C THR A 234 6.55 -2.52 -0.99
N VAL A 235 5.79 -1.96 -0.03
CA VAL A 235 4.71 -1.00 -0.32
C VAL A 235 5.10 0.47 -0.16
N LEU A 236 6.36 0.74 0.18
CA LEU A 236 6.88 2.10 0.43
C LEU A 236 7.82 2.58 -0.68
N ASN A 237 8.01 1.79 -1.73
CA ASN A 237 8.98 2.03 -2.81
C ASN A 237 8.70 3.27 -3.68
N ASP A 238 7.46 3.77 -3.67
CA ASP A 238 7.03 4.98 -4.37
C ASP A 238 7.27 6.28 -3.56
N ILE A 239 7.73 6.18 -2.31
CA ILE A 239 8.03 7.33 -1.46
C ILE A 239 9.51 7.69 -1.64
N PRO A 240 9.85 8.97 -1.90
CA PRO A 240 11.24 9.41 -1.99
C PRO A 240 12.04 9.07 -0.72
N ARG A 241 13.23 8.49 -0.89
CA ARG A 241 14.00 7.87 0.19
C ARG A 241 15.21 8.71 0.62
N ILE A 242 15.36 8.94 1.91
CA ILE A 242 16.56 9.53 2.54
C ILE A 242 17.29 8.44 3.33
N VAL A 243 18.57 8.24 3.04
CA VAL A 243 19.39 7.24 3.74
C VAL A 243 20.12 7.92 4.90
N ILE A 244 20.14 7.27 6.06
CA ILE A 244 20.75 7.80 7.29
C ILE A 244 21.77 6.85 7.91
N LYS A 245 22.68 7.42 8.70
CA LYS A 245 23.70 6.71 9.48
C LYS A 245 23.08 5.93 10.63
N ASP A 246 23.71 4.81 11.01
CA ASP A 246 23.30 3.95 12.13
C ASP A 246 22.99 4.72 13.43
N GLY A 247 23.82 5.71 13.80
CA GLY A 247 23.59 6.52 15.01
C GLY A 247 22.31 7.37 14.95
N ALA A 248 21.91 7.82 13.75
CA ALA A 248 20.66 8.56 13.57
C ALA A 248 19.43 7.64 13.56
N VAL A 249 19.59 6.37 13.15
CA VAL A 249 18.50 5.38 13.11
C VAL A 249 17.88 5.20 14.49
N SER A 250 18.72 5.00 15.51
CA SER A 250 18.25 4.80 16.87
C SER A 250 17.52 6.04 17.40
N ALA A 251 18.00 7.25 17.14
CA ALA A 251 17.34 8.48 17.59
C ALA A 251 15.95 8.65 16.94
N LEU A 252 15.87 8.43 15.62
CA LEU A 252 14.62 8.53 14.87
C LEU A 252 13.59 7.47 15.30
N SER A 253 14.05 6.26 15.66
CA SER A 253 13.19 5.18 16.18
C SER A 253 12.52 5.54 17.52
N HIS A 254 13.08 6.50 18.27
CA HIS A 254 12.49 7.06 19.49
C HIS A 254 11.64 8.32 19.21
N GLY A 255 11.51 8.73 17.96
CA GLY A 255 10.71 9.89 17.54
C GLY A 255 11.46 11.22 17.51
N ALA A 256 12.80 11.22 17.66
CA ALA A 256 13.58 12.44 17.47
C ALA A 256 13.49 12.93 16.01
N PRO A 257 13.56 14.26 15.77
CA PRO A 257 13.70 14.78 14.42
C PRO A 257 15.04 14.36 13.79
N LEU A 258 15.06 14.22 12.46
CA LEU A 258 16.29 13.95 11.72
C LEU A 258 17.09 15.25 11.58
N ALA A 259 18.33 15.25 12.08
CA ALA A 259 19.27 16.35 11.88
C ALA A 259 20.22 16.05 10.71
N ARG A 260 20.71 17.11 10.05
CA ARG A 260 21.61 17.01 8.88
C ARG A 260 22.80 16.08 9.08
N PRO A 261 23.54 16.08 10.21
CA PRO A 261 24.74 15.24 10.37
C PRO A 261 24.49 13.73 10.23
N GLY A 262 23.24 13.29 10.44
CA GLY A 262 22.82 11.91 10.30
C GLY A 262 22.51 11.46 8.87
N VAL A 263 22.50 12.38 7.89
CA VAL A 263 22.11 12.09 6.51
C VAL A 263 23.29 11.55 5.71
N VAL A 264 23.04 10.51 4.91
CA VAL A 264 23.99 9.91 3.96
C VAL A 264 23.66 10.36 2.55
N SER A 265 22.38 10.25 2.14
CA SER A 265 21.91 10.70 0.83
C SER A 265 20.48 11.20 0.88
N VAL A 266 20.14 12.10 -0.05
CA VAL A 266 18.80 12.69 -0.18
C VAL A 266 18.44 12.89 -1.66
N PRO A 267 17.19 12.66 -2.09
CA PRO A 267 16.75 12.94 -3.45
C PRO A 267 16.74 14.45 -3.72
N LYS A 268 17.11 14.87 -4.94
CA LYS A 268 17.10 16.27 -5.37
C LYS A 268 15.67 16.78 -5.62
N GLY A 269 15.48 18.09 -5.54
CA GLY A 269 14.26 18.77 -6.00
C GLY A 269 12.99 18.51 -5.19
N LEU A 270 13.08 17.88 -4.01
CA LEU A 270 11.96 17.75 -3.09
C LEU A 270 11.69 19.08 -2.35
N PRO A 271 10.46 19.64 -2.43
CA PRO A 271 10.09 20.85 -1.72
C PRO A 271 9.91 20.64 -0.22
N LEU A 272 9.83 21.75 0.52
CA LEU A 272 9.45 21.75 1.93
C LEU A 272 8.05 21.12 2.10
N GLY A 273 7.88 20.30 3.13
CA GLY A 273 6.62 19.59 3.40
C GLY A 273 6.45 18.26 2.65
N SER A 274 7.39 17.90 1.77
CA SER A 274 7.36 16.59 1.09
C SER A 274 7.44 15.44 2.08
N SER A 275 6.64 14.40 1.83
CA SER A 275 6.71 13.13 2.56
C SER A 275 7.88 12.31 2.05
N VAL A 276 8.72 11.82 2.96
CA VAL A 276 9.92 11.04 2.65
C VAL A 276 10.02 9.80 3.53
N LEU A 277 10.55 8.71 2.96
CA LEU A 277 10.89 7.50 3.67
C LEU A 277 12.33 7.65 4.19
N ILE A 278 12.51 7.63 5.51
CA ILE A 278 13.84 7.56 6.11
C ILE A 278 14.22 6.10 6.25
N SER A 279 15.36 5.71 5.69
CA SER A 279 15.86 4.34 5.76
C SER A 279 17.27 4.22 6.31
N SER A 280 17.59 3.06 6.91
CA SER A 280 18.97 2.70 7.24
C SER A 280 19.79 2.53 5.96
N LEU A 281 21.11 2.44 6.12
CA LEU A 281 22.05 2.04 5.06
C LEU A 281 21.75 0.65 4.48
N LYS A 282 21.05 -0.22 5.24
CA LYS A 282 20.63 -1.56 4.79
C LYS A 282 19.29 -1.56 4.04
N GLY A 283 18.67 -0.40 3.88
CA GLY A 283 17.39 -0.25 3.17
C GLY A 283 16.15 -0.39 4.05
N GLU A 284 16.30 -0.65 5.35
CA GLU A 284 15.20 -0.82 6.31
C GLU A 284 14.43 0.48 6.52
N ALA A 285 13.11 0.42 6.52
CA ALA A 285 12.23 1.55 6.80
C ALA A 285 12.27 1.95 8.27
N VAL A 286 12.85 3.11 8.57
CA VAL A 286 12.93 3.65 9.93
C VAL A 286 11.66 4.44 10.24
N ALA A 287 11.31 5.41 9.41
CA ALA A 287 10.12 6.23 9.58
C ALA A 287 9.67 6.86 8.25
N ILE A 288 8.39 7.20 8.16
CA ILE A 288 7.89 8.19 7.21
C ILE A 288 7.93 9.56 7.90
N SER A 289 8.56 10.52 7.24
CA SER A 289 8.83 11.86 7.78
C SER A 289 8.37 12.95 6.82
N GLU A 290 8.21 14.17 7.34
CA GLU A 290 7.98 15.37 6.55
C GLU A 290 9.25 16.22 6.52
N LEU A 291 9.67 16.65 5.32
CA LEU A 291 10.80 17.55 5.15
C LEU A 291 10.50 18.94 5.72
N SER A 292 11.41 19.43 6.56
CA SER A 292 11.36 20.77 7.14
C SER A 292 12.17 21.80 6.33
N VAL A 293 12.91 21.35 5.32
CA VAL A 293 13.77 22.16 4.44
C VAL A 293 13.64 21.67 3.01
N HIS A 294 14.04 22.50 2.04
CA HIS A 294 14.19 22.04 0.66
C HIS A 294 15.33 21.03 0.57
N SER A 295 15.15 19.94 -0.18
CA SER A 295 16.19 18.91 -0.27
C SER A 295 17.53 19.42 -0.81
N ASP A 296 17.49 20.33 -1.79
CA ASP A 296 18.70 20.89 -2.41
C ASP A 296 19.51 21.83 -1.51
N SER A 297 18.96 22.29 -0.36
CA SER A 297 19.75 23.05 0.62
C SER A 297 20.50 22.16 1.62
N ILE A 298 20.14 20.88 1.75
CA ILE A 298 20.74 19.94 2.71
C ILE A 298 22.26 19.72 2.52
N PRO A 299 22.81 19.70 1.28
CA PRO A 299 24.26 19.61 1.06
C PRO A 299 25.06 20.72 1.74
N GLU A 300 24.54 21.95 1.74
CA GLU A 300 25.23 23.15 2.25
C GLU A 300 25.08 23.33 3.77
N MET A 301 24.02 22.77 4.36
CA MET A 301 23.77 22.81 5.80
C MET A 301 24.86 22.09 6.59
N LYS A 302 25.39 22.67 7.68
CA LYS A 302 26.32 21.97 8.59
C LYS A 302 25.62 21.27 9.75
N SER A 303 24.53 21.86 10.23
CA SER A 303 23.70 21.38 11.34
C SER A 303 22.24 21.77 11.10
N GLY A 304 21.34 21.38 12.02
CA GLY A 304 19.92 21.71 11.96
C GLY A 304 19.03 20.53 11.59
N GLN A 305 17.75 20.67 11.91
CA GLN A 305 16.71 19.69 11.62
C GLN A 305 16.36 19.72 10.13
N ILE A 306 16.28 18.55 9.51
CA ILE A 306 15.91 18.38 8.11
C ILE A 306 14.52 17.76 7.92
N ALA A 307 14.08 16.92 8.85
CA ALA A 307 12.79 16.24 8.75
C ALA A 307 12.23 15.88 10.13
N ALA A 308 10.90 15.91 10.26
CA ALA A 308 10.19 15.48 11.46
C ALA A 308 9.46 14.15 11.19
N PRO A 309 9.55 13.14 12.07
CA PRO A 309 8.86 11.87 11.88
C PRO A 309 7.35 12.03 12.01
N LYS A 310 6.59 11.60 10.99
CA LYS A 310 5.13 11.45 11.04
C LYS A 310 4.73 10.07 11.53
N THR A 311 5.47 9.04 11.15
CA THR A 311 5.16 7.66 11.49
C THR A 311 6.45 6.88 11.64
N VAL A 312 6.79 6.50 12.88
CA VAL A 312 7.95 5.65 13.17
C VAL A 312 7.60 4.18 12.99
N ILE A 313 8.32 3.51 12.09
CA ILE A 313 8.12 2.12 11.68
C ILE A 313 9.05 1.21 12.47
N MET A 314 10.37 1.45 12.44
CA MET A 314 11.36 0.64 13.15
C MET A 314 11.17 0.71 14.68
N PRO A 315 11.26 -0.42 15.42
CA PRO A 315 11.19 -0.40 16.87
C PRO A 315 12.47 0.21 17.49
N PRO A 316 12.34 0.87 18.66
CA PRO A 316 13.49 1.22 19.48
C PRO A 316 14.34 -0.02 19.80
N GLY A 317 15.67 0.14 19.82
CA GLY A 317 16.61 -0.92 20.20
C GLY A 317 17.13 -1.77 19.03
N THR A 318 16.59 -1.66 17.81
CA THR A 318 17.16 -2.31 16.61
C THR A 318 18.59 -1.86 16.35
N TYR A 319 18.87 -0.58 16.59
CA TYR A 319 20.20 0.01 16.54
C TYR A 319 20.57 0.61 17.92
N PRO A 320 21.86 0.54 18.32
CA PRO A 320 22.30 1.01 19.62
C PRO A 320 22.12 2.53 19.74
N GLN A 321 21.83 3.00 20.96
CA GLN A 321 21.80 4.43 21.24
C GLN A 321 23.23 4.98 21.22
N THR A 322 23.48 5.98 20.37
CA THR A 322 24.81 6.59 20.21
C THR A 322 24.90 7.98 20.82
N TRP A 323 23.84 8.50 21.44
CA TRP A 323 23.84 9.79 22.14
C TRP A 323 23.93 9.56 23.66
N SER A 324 24.70 10.40 24.36
CA SER A 324 24.71 10.39 25.83
C SER A 324 23.39 11.00 26.36
N LYS A 325 22.90 10.45 27.47
CA LYS A 325 21.93 11.14 28.33
C LYS A 325 22.73 12.03 29.28
N ASP A 326 23.21 13.16 28.78
CA ASP A 326 23.68 14.26 29.64
C ASP A 326 22.59 15.33 29.75
#